data_AF-A0A2A5LV49-F1
#
_entry.id   AF-A0A2A5LV49-F1
#
_cell.length_a   1.000
_cell.length_b   1.000
_cell.length_c   1.000
_cell.angle_alpha   90.00
_cell.angle_beta   90.00
_cell.angle_gamma   90.00
#
_symmetry.space_group_name_H-M   'P 1'
#
loop_
_entity.id
_entity.type
_entity.pdbx_description
1 polymer ?
#
loop_
_entity_poly.entity_id
_entity_poly.type
_entity_poly.pdbx_seq_one_letter_code
_entity_poly.pdbx_strand_id
1 'polypeptide(L)'
;MKLAKLFGIALVVLSLAAPALAQQAAGGQPDQIAQLAEMVGLSEDQQKEIRSILDSMQGEIGTLREEARALQEQMQKEIKAEYDEDAIRGYGDDLGDVTGEIATLSALMQARVDSVFTQEQRDELEKRMQKMRQQMQQQSQ
;
A
#
# COMPACT_ATOMS: atom_id res chain seq x y z
N MET A 1 22.17 -8.38 -25.54
CA MET A 1 22.32 -8.39 -24.07
C MET A 1 21.55 -7.21 -23.49
N LYS A 2 20.65 -7.52 -22.55
CA LYS A 2 20.00 -6.74 -21.48
C LYS A 2 20.04 -5.20 -21.54
N LEU A 3 18.87 -4.59 -21.80
CA LEU A 3 18.50 -3.31 -21.19
C LEU A 3 17.17 -3.51 -20.43
N ALA A 4 17.22 -3.15 -19.16
CA ALA A 4 16.27 -3.49 -18.12
C ALA A 4 14.92 -2.78 -18.31
N LYS A 5 13.86 -3.54 -18.06
CA LYS A 5 12.47 -3.09 -18.01
C LYS A 5 12.27 -2.19 -16.78
N LEU A 6 11.90 -0.92 -16.99
CA LEU A 6 11.33 -0.04 -15.97
C LEU A 6 9.83 0.12 -16.26
N PHE A 7 9.00 -0.60 -15.52
CA PHE A 7 7.54 -0.38 -15.49
C PHE A 7 7.10 -0.34 -14.03
N GLY A 8 7.21 0.84 -13.41
CA GLY A 8 6.53 1.16 -12.15
C GLY A 8 5.25 1.92 -12.48
N ILE A 9 4.09 1.28 -12.31
CA ILE A 9 2.80 1.94 -12.42
C ILE A 9 2.54 2.63 -11.08
N ALA A 10 2.64 3.96 -11.05
CA ALA A 10 2.13 4.76 -9.95
C ALA A 10 0.70 5.19 -10.29
N LEU A 11 -0.28 4.63 -9.59
CA LEU A 11 -1.67 5.09 -9.62
C LEU A 11 -2.12 5.31 -8.18
N VAL A 12 -1.59 6.38 -7.57
CA VAL A 12 -2.04 6.87 -6.28
C VAL A 12 -3.07 7.96 -6.54
N VAL A 13 -4.35 7.59 -6.54
CA VAL A 13 -5.44 8.57 -6.49
C VAL A 13 -5.56 9.05 -5.05
N LEU A 14 -5.09 10.27 -4.77
CA LEU A 14 -5.36 10.98 -3.53
C LEU A 14 -6.82 11.45 -3.52
N SER A 15 -7.72 10.71 -2.85
CA SER A 15 -9.06 11.20 -2.50
C SER A 15 -9.01 11.95 -1.16
N LEU A 16 -8.74 13.25 -1.24
CA LEU A 16 -8.97 14.16 -0.12
C LEU A 16 -10.45 14.61 -0.15
N ALA A 17 -11.14 14.38 0.97
CA ALA A 17 -12.48 14.87 1.34
C ALA A 17 -13.73 14.11 0.85
N ALA A 18 -14.22 13.18 1.71
CA ALA A 18 -15.66 13.03 2.05
C ALA A 18 -15.83 11.99 3.19
N PRO A 19 -16.30 12.38 4.40
CA PRO A 19 -16.60 11.42 5.48
C PRO A 19 -17.92 10.65 5.28
N ALA A 20 -18.68 10.91 4.20
CA ALA A 20 -20.06 10.43 4.06
C ALA A 20 -20.22 9.07 3.33
N LEU A 21 -19.13 8.42 2.89
CA LEU A 21 -19.19 7.13 2.19
C LEU A 21 -18.70 5.94 3.04
N ALA A 22 -18.16 6.20 4.24
CA ALA A 22 -17.60 5.15 5.10
C ALA A 22 -18.65 4.15 5.61
N GLN A 23 -19.93 4.53 5.69
CA GLN A 23 -21.01 3.64 6.15
C GLN A 23 -21.68 2.82 5.03
N GLN A 24 -21.33 3.04 3.76
CA GLN A 24 -21.76 2.18 2.64
C GLN A 24 -20.68 1.17 2.19
N ALA A 25 -19.49 1.21 2.80
CA ALA A 25 -18.44 0.21 2.61
C ALA A 25 -18.70 -1.12 3.34
N ALA A 26 -19.86 -1.29 3.97
CA ALA A 26 -20.28 -2.55 4.59
C ALA A 26 -20.95 -3.53 3.60
N GLY A 27 -21.01 -3.20 2.30
CA GLY A 27 -21.58 -4.07 1.27
C GLY A 27 -20.80 -4.04 -0.04
N GLY A 28 -20.01 -5.08 -0.29
CA GLY A 28 -19.69 -5.50 -1.66
C GLY A 28 -18.40 -5.00 -2.30
N GLN A 29 -17.38 -4.57 -1.55
CA GLN A 29 -16.03 -4.62 -2.13
C GLN A 29 -15.65 -6.10 -2.25
N PRO A 30 -15.37 -6.59 -3.47
CA PRO A 30 -15.08 -8.00 -3.66
C PRO A 30 -13.80 -8.33 -2.89
N ASP A 31 -13.84 -9.37 -2.07
CA ASP A 31 -12.72 -9.80 -1.24
C ASP A 31 -11.50 -10.03 -2.15
N GLN A 32 -10.52 -9.13 -2.05
CA GLN A 32 -9.34 -9.12 -2.91
C GLN A 32 -8.52 -10.40 -2.72
N ILE A 33 -8.56 -10.98 -1.52
CA ILE A 33 -7.85 -12.22 -1.19
C ILE A 33 -8.61 -13.41 -1.77
N ALA A 34 -9.95 -13.38 -1.77
CA ALA A 34 -10.75 -14.41 -2.44
C ALA A 34 -10.53 -14.39 -3.97
N GLN A 35 -10.45 -13.21 -4.59
CA GLN A 35 -10.10 -13.07 -6.01
C GLN A 35 -8.69 -13.59 -6.31
N LEU A 36 -7.72 -13.27 -5.44
CA LEU A 36 -6.36 -13.77 -5.57
C LEU A 36 -6.32 -15.30 -5.40
N ALA A 37 -7.13 -15.85 -4.49
CA ALA A 37 -7.28 -17.28 -4.30
C ALA A 37 -7.82 -17.99 -5.53
N GLU A 38 -8.86 -17.45 -6.17
CA GLU A 38 -9.37 -17.96 -7.45
C GLU A 38 -8.33 -17.83 -8.57
N MET A 39 -7.47 -16.80 -8.48
CA MET A 39 -6.46 -16.55 -9.50
C MET A 39 -5.29 -17.53 -9.45
N VAL A 40 -4.82 -17.94 -8.29
CA VAL A 40 -3.62 -18.79 -8.18
C VAL A 40 -3.85 -20.10 -7.43
N GLY A 41 -5.08 -20.36 -7.00
CA GLY A 41 -5.43 -21.55 -6.22
C GLY A 41 -4.86 -21.50 -4.80
N LEU A 42 -5.12 -20.41 -4.06
CA LEU A 42 -4.71 -20.31 -2.65
C LEU A 42 -5.54 -21.24 -1.76
N SER A 43 -4.88 -21.99 -0.88
CA SER A 43 -5.57 -22.77 0.15
C SER A 43 -6.24 -21.85 1.18
N GLU A 44 -7.21 -22.40 1.94
CA GLU A 44 -7.86 -21.64 3.02
C GLU A 44 -6.84 -21.15 4.07
N ASP A 45 -5.84 -21.98 4.38
CA ASP A 45 -4.76 -21.63 5.30
C ASP A 45 -3.92 -20.47 4.76
N GLN A 46 -3.52 -20.52 3.48
CA GLN A 46 -2.77 -19.43 2.83
C GLN A 46 -3.58 -18.13 2.83
N GLN A 47 -4.88 -18.20 2.54
CA GLN A 47 -5.74 -17.01 2.58
C GLN A 47 -5.87 -16.43 3.99
N LYS A 48 -5.98 -17.29 5.01
CA LYS A 48 -6.04 -16.87 6.41
C LYS A 48 -4.73 -16.21 6.86
N GLU A 49 -3.59 -16.78 6.45
CA GLU A 49 -2.28 -16.22 6.74
C GLU A 49 -2.10 -14.84 6.07
N ILE A 50 -2.46 -14.71 4.79
CA ILE A 50 -2.42 -13.42 4.08
C ILE A 50 -3.32 -12.39 4.79
N ARG A 51 -4.55 -12.75 5.18
CA ARG A 51 -5.43 -11.86 5.96
C ARG A 51 -4.76 -11.40 7.25
N SER A 52 -4.18 -12.33 8.01
CA SER A 52 -3.50 -12.00 9.27
C SER A 52 -2.31 -11.06 9.07
N ILE A 53 -1.51 -11.25 8.01
CA ILE A 53 -0.38 -10.37 7.68
C ILE A 53 -0.90 -8.97 7.35
N LEU A 54 -1.93 -8.88 6.50
CA LEU A 54 -2.51 -7.61 6.08
C LEU A 54 -3.13 -6.85 7.26
N ASP A 55 -3.92 -7.52 8.09
CA ASP A 55 -4.58 -6.89 9.24
C ASP A 55 -3.56 -6.33 10.24
N SER A 56 -2.55 -7.12 10.58
CA SER A 56 -1.49 -6.70 11.51
C SER A 56 -0.72 -5.49 10.99
N MET A 57 -0.31 -5.52 9.72
CA MET A 57 0.57 -4.48 9.17
C MET A 57 -0.19 -3.23 8.75
N GLN A 58 -1.44 -3.37 8.29
CA GLN A 58 -2.28 -2.20 8.01
C GLN A 58 -2.65 -1.43 9.28
N GLY A 59 -2.82 -2.12 10.42
CA GLY A 59 -3.03 -1.46 11.71
C GLY A 59 -1.86 -0.55 12.07
N GLU A 60 -0.64 -1.08 12.03
CA GLU A 60 0.59 -0.35 12.35
C GLU A 60 0.86 0.81 11.38
N ILE A 61 0.76 0.55 10.07
CA ILE A 61 0.87 1.60 9.04
C ILE A 61 -0.21 2.66 9.21
N GLY A 62 -1.42 2.27 9.63
CA GLY A 62 -2.52 3.18 9.93
C GLY A 62 -2.15 4.18 11.03
N THR A 63 -1.64 3.68 12.16
CA THR A 63 -1.18 4.52 13.28
C THR A 63 -0.07 5.48 12.84
N LEU A 64 0.94 4.98 12.11
CA LEU A 64 2.03 5.83 11.62
C LEU A 64 1.54 6.91 10.64
N ARG A 65 0.52 6.63 9.82
CA ARG A 65 -0.08 7.64 8.93
C ARG A 65 -0.81 8.73 9.70
N GLU A 66 -1.44 8.41 10.81
CA GLU A 66 -2.05 9.41 11.69
C GLU A 66 -0.98 10.29 12.35
N GLU A 67 0.11 9.69 12.81
CA GLU A 67 1.25 10.41 13.37
C GLU A 67 1.91 11.34 12.34
N ALA A 68 2.14 10.86 11.11
CA ALA A 68 2.66 11.69 10.02
C ALA A 68 1.78 12.91 9.73
N ARG A 69 0.45 12.74 9.76
CA ARG A 69 -0.50 13.87 9.59
C ARG A 69 -0.40 14.86 10.75
N ALA A 70 -0.32 14.37 11.98
CA ALA A 70 -0.17 15.22 13.15
C ALA A 70 1.14 16.04 13.06
N LEU A 71 2.26 15.43 12.68
CA LEU A 71 3.54 16.13 12.48
C LEU A 71 3.44 17.21 11.40
N GLN A 72 2.79 16.90 10.27
CA GLN A 72 2.51 17.89 9.23
C GLN A 72 1.66 19.06 9.76
N GLU A 73 0.63 18.79 10.55
CA GLU A 73 -0.20 19.84 11.16
C GLU A 73 0.60 20.71 12.14
N GLN A 74 1.51 20.12 12.93
CA GLN A 74 2.38 20.87 13.84
C GLN A 74 3.34 21.77 13.09
N MET A 75 3.97 21.27 12.02
CA MET A 75 4.82 22.07 11.15
C MET A 75 4.05 23.24 10.51
N GLN A 76 2.80 23.02 10.08
CA GLN A 76 1.95 24.08 9.54
C GLN A 76 1.61 25.16 10.58
N LYS A 77 1.45 24.80 11.85
CA LYS A 77 1.23 25.78 12.94
C LYS A 77 2.46 26.65 13.23
N GLU A 78 3.65 26.20 12.85
CA GLU A 78 4.87 27.00 12.95
C GLU A 78 5.05 27.98 11.80
N ILE A 79 4.21 27.92 10.75
CA ILE A 79 4.22 28.92 9.68
C ILE A 79 3.50 30.20 10.16
N LYS A 80 4.24 31.03 10.90
CA LYS A 80 3.80 32.30 11.49
C LYS A 80 4.93 33.34 11.49
N ALA A 81 4.63 34.58 11.88
CA ALA A 81 5.61 35.68 11.88
C ALA A 81 6.81 35.40 12.80
N GLU A 82 6.56 34.89 14.00
CA GLU A 82 7.57 34.40 14.94
C GLU A 82 7.67 32.87 14.91
N TYR A 83 8.06 32.32 13.76
CA TYR A 83 8.27 30.87 13.61
C TYR A 83 9.44 30.37 14.46
N ASP A 84 9.36 29.11 14.91
CA ASP A 84 10.46 28.41 15.55
C ASP A 84 11.11 27.44 14.53
N GLU A 85 12.33 27.77 14.09
CA GLU A 85 13.05 26.98 13.10
C GLU A 85 13.45 25.59 13.62
N ASP A 86 13.83 25.51 14.90
CA ASP A 86 14.26 24.25 15.52
C ASP A 86 13.06 23.32 15.70
N ALA A 87 11.88 23.86 16.02
CA ALA A 87 10.64 23.11 16.04
C ALA A 87 10.26 22.57 14.65
N ILE A 88 10.35 23.41 13.60
CA ILE A 88 10.08 22.98 12.22
C ILE A 88 11.02 21.85 11.80
N ARG A 89 12.32 21.96 12.11
CA ARG A 89 13.29 20.90 11.82
C ARG A 89 12.99 19.62 12.59
N GLY A 90 12.70 19.72 13.88
CA GLY A 90 12.33 18.57 14.71
C GLY A 90 11.12 17.81 14.15
N TYR A 91 10.04 18.52 13.82
CA TYR A 91 8.88 17.90 13.17
C TYR A 91 9.19 17.31 11.80
N GLY A 92 10.14 17.90 11.06
CA GLY A 92 10.60 17.40 9.77
C GLY A 92 11.39 16.10 9.89
N ASP A 93 12.27 16.00 10.88
CA ASP A 93 13.05 14.80 11.16
C ASP A 93 12.13 13.65 11.60
N ASP A 94 11.22 13.91 12.56
CA ASP A 94 10.22 12.93 13.01
C ASP A 94 9.33 12.46 11.84
N LEU A 95 8.92 13.37 10.95
CA LEU A 95 8.11 13.03 9.78
C LEU A 95 8.89 12.15 8.79
N GLY A 96 10.20 12.39 8.66
CA GLY A 96 11.11 11.58 7.87
C GLY A 96 11.19 10.15 8.40
N ASP A 97 11.38 9.99 9.71
CA ASP A 97 11.45 8.69 10.39
C ASP A 97 10.14 7.91 10.23
N VAL A 98 9.00 8.53 10.51
CA VAL A 98 7.68 7.91 10.37
C VAL A 98 7.42 7.49 8.91
N THR A 99 7.78 8.32 7.94
CA THR A 99 7.61 8.00 6.51
C THR A 99 8.52 6.85 6.09
N GLY A 100 9.76 6.81 6.60
CA GLY A 100 10.69 5.72 6.39
C GLY A 100 10.18 4.38 6.95
N GLU A 101 9.58 4.41 8.14
CA GLU A 101 9.01 3.21 8.75
C GLU A 101 7.78 2.71 7.97
N ILE A 102 6.90 3.60 7.53
CA ILE A 102 5.77 3.24 6.65
C ILE A 102 6.26 2.54 5.38
N ALA A 103 7.32 3.07 4.74
CA ALA A 103 7.89 2.46 3.54
C ALA A 103 8.47 1.07 3.84
N THR A 104 9.17 0.93 4.96
CA THR A 104 9.76 -0.33 5.43
C THR A 104 8.67 -1.37 5.70
N LEU A 105 7.65 -1.03 6.49
CA LEU A 105 6.52 -1.90 6.77
C LEU A 105 5.76 -2.28 5.50
N SER A 106 5.58 -1.35 4.56
CA SER A 106 4.93 -1.65 3.28
C SER A 106 5.72 -2.69 2.47
N ALA A 107 7.05 -2.56 2.41
CA ALA A 107 7.91 -3.52 1.72
C ALA A 107 7.92 -4.88 2.42
N LEU A 108 7.97 -4.89 3.75
CA LEU A 108 7.88 -6.11 4.55
C LEU A 108 6.53 -6.80 4.40
N MET A 109 5.44 -6.05 4.32
CA MET A 109 4.10 -6.59 4.09
C MET A 109 4.04 -7.31 2.75
N GLN A 110 4.56 -6.68 1.69
CA GLN A 110 4.64 -7.32 0.38
C GLN A 110 5.50 -8.58 0.41
N ALA A 111 6.67 -8.54 1.05
CA ALA A 111 7.57 -9.69 1.13
C ALA A 111 6.96 -10.87 1.93
N ARG A 112 6.27 -10.56 3.04
CA ARG A 112 5.58 -11.57 3.86
C ARG A 112 4.43 -12.21 3.09
N VAL A 113 3.60 -11.41 2.42
CA VAL A 113 2.53 -11.94 1.57
C VAL A 113 3.10 -12.84 0.48
N ASP A 114 4.14 -12.41 -0.24
CA ASP A 114 4.79 -13.21 -1.29
C ASP A 114 5.35 -14.56 -0.78
N SER A 115 5.82 -14.59 0.46
CA SER A 115 6.35 -15.81 1.10
C SER A 115 5.29 -16.88 1.38
N VAL A 116 4.02 -16.51 1.44
CA VAL A 116 2.89 -17.47 1.62
C VAL A 116 2.64 -18.27 0.34
N PHE A 117 2.99 -17.73 -0.83
CA PHE A 117 2.79 -18.39 -2.12
C PHE A 117 3.85 -19.48 -2.33
N THR A 118 3.47 -20.54 -3.04
CA THR A 118 4.44 -21.46 -3.63
C THR A 118 5.07 -20.83 -4.87
N GLN A 119 6.20 -21.39 -5.34
CA GLN A 119 6.82 -20.91 -6.58
C GLN A 119 5.88 -21.08 -7.77
N GLU A 120 5.15 -22.19 -7.85
CA GLU A 120 4.18 -22.46 -8.92
C GLU A 120 3.05 -21.41 -8.93
N GLN A 121 2.56 -21.02 -7.75
CA GLN A 121 1.54 -19.98 -7.62
C GLN A 121 2.06 -18.59 -8.03
N ARG A 122 3.32 -18.27 -7.70
CA ARG A 122 3.98 -17.02 -8.15
C ARG A 122 4.13 -16.98 -9.68
N ASP A 123 4.58 -18.08 -10.27
CA ASP A 123 4.77 -18.18 -11.72
C ASP A 123 3.42 -18.08 -12.46
N GLU A 124 2.36 -18.67 -11.92
CA GLU A 124 1.00 -18.57 -12.47
C GLU A 124 0.45 -17.14 -12.37
N LEU A 125 0.65 -16.48 -11.23
CA LEU A 125 0.27 -15.08 -11.06
C LEU A 125 0.95 -14.20 -12.12
N GLU A 126 2.26 -14.37 -12.31
CA GLU A 126 3.02 -13.60 -13.29
C GLU A 126 2.48 -13.80 -14.71
N LYS A 127 2.23 -15.05 -15.11
CA LYS A 127 1.65 -15.38 -16.43
C LYS A 127 0.31 -14.67 -16.64
N ARG A 128 -0.59 -14.71 -15.66
CA ARG A 128 -1.91 -14.05 -15.74
C ARG A 128 -1.78 -12.54 -15.84
N MET A 129 -0.90 -11.94 -15.03
CA MET A 129 -0.63 -10.50 -15.07
C MET A 129 -0.06 -10.06 -16.42
N GLN A 130 0.85 -10.83 -17.01
CA GLN A 130 1.38 -10.55 -18.35
C GLN A 130 0.28 -10.61 -19.42
N LYS A 131 -0.59 -11.60 -19.36
CA LYS A 131 -1.72 -11.75 -20.30
C LYS A 131 -2.70 -10.57 -20.19
N MET A 132 -3.05 -10.15 -18.98
CA MET A 132 -3.91 -8.98 -18.76
C MET A 132 -3.28 -7.69 -19.31
N ARG A 133 -1.97 -7.48 -19.07
CA ARG A 133 -1.25 -6.32 -19.61
C ARG A 133 -1.28 -6.27 -21.14
N GLN A 134 -1.13 -7.42 -21.80
CA GLN A 134 -1.21 -7.49 -23.26
C GLN A 134 -2.61 -7.16 -23.79
N GLN A 135 -3.66 -7.65 -23.13
CA GLN A 135 -5.04 -7.36 -23.51
C GLN A 135 -5.36 -5.87 -23.39
N MET A 136 -4.94 -5.22 -22.31
CA MET A 136 -5.16 -3.77 -22.14
C MET A 136 -4.44 -2.95 -23.22
N GLN A 137 -3.23 -3.33 -23.61
CA GLN A 137 -2.49 -2.67 -24.70
C GLN A 137 -3.17 -2.83 -26.07
N GLN A 138 -3.89 -3.92 -26.29
CA GLN A 138 -4.64 -4.15 -27.54
C GLN A 138 -5.96 -3.37 -27.58
N GLN A 139 -6.60 -3.14 -26.42
CA GLN A 139 -7.83 -2.34 -26.33
C GLN A 139 -7.57 -0.82 -26.33
N SER A 140 -6.34 -0.41 -26.04
CA SER A 140 -5.93 1.00 -26.02
C SER A 140 -5.40 1.51 -27.37
N GLN A 141 -5.38 0.64 -28.39
CA GLN A 141 -5.02 0.95 -29.79
C GLN A 141 -6.27 0.92 -30.67
#